data_AF-B3PFJ3-F1
#
_entry.id   AF-B3PFJ3-F1
#
_cell.length_a   1.000
_cell.length_b   1.000
_cell.length_c   1.000
_cell.angle_alpha   90.00
_cell.angle_beta   90.00
_cell.angle_gamma   90.00
#
_symmetry.space_group_name_H-M   'P 1'
#
loop_
_entity.id
_entity.type
_entity.pdbx_description
1 polymer ?
#
loop_
_entity_poly.entity_id
_entity_poly.type
_entity_poly.pdbx_seq_one_letter_code
_entity_poly.pdbx_strand_id
1 'polypeptide(L)'
;MRWPALSDIKTSPGQVDAQLLVAADLAGFAGHFPDLPILPGVMQIDWAVHIARQLLLLDTPVVNVERLKFTCPICPGVELRLSLRHDAEAATVDFRFYRLAPAGAATGSRSELLFSQGRLVYQQPSLSVPRQ
;
A
#
# COMPACT_ATOMS: atom_id res chain seq x y z
N MET A 1 -9.27 4.93 -12.32
CA MET A 1 -8.26 3.92 -11.93
C MET A 1 -8.99 2.72 -11.36
N ARG A 2 -8.59 1.47 -11.68
CA ARG A 2 -9.22 0.28 -11.10
C ARG A 2 -8.48 -0.14 -9.84
N TRP A 3 -9.19 -0.30 -8.73
CA TRP A 3 -8.67 -0.79 -7.46
C TRP A 3 -8.48 -2.31 -7.49
N PRO A 4 -7.50 -2.87 -6.77
CA PRO A 4 -7.29 -4.30 -6.75
C PRO A 4 -8.39 -4.95 -5.90
N ALA A 5 -8.80 -6.16 -6.28
CA ALA A 5 -9.63 -6.99 -5.40
C ALA A 5 -8.79 -7.42 -4.19
N LEU A 6 -9.37 -7.27 -2.99
CA LEU A 6 -8.76 -7.69 -1.74
C LEU A 6 -9.26 -9.06 -1.31
N SER A 7 -8.40 -9.84 -0.67
CA SER A 7 -8.72 -11.13 -0.04
C SER A 7 -7.90 -11.28 1.27
N ASP A 8 -8.22 -12.29 2.09
CA ASP A 8 -7.54 -12.56 3.38
C ASP A 8 -7.36 -11.29 4.24
N ILE A 9 -8.40 -10.46 4.32
CA ILE A 9 -8.35 -9.18 5.03
C ILE A 9 -8.41 -9.44 6.54
N LYS A 10 -7.43 -8.91 7.25
CA LYS A 10 -7.34 -8.93 8.71
C LYS A 10 -7.21 -7.50 9.21
N THR A 11 -8.09 -7.12 10.12
CA THR A 11 -8.14 -5.79 10.70
C THR A 11 -8.00 -5.87 12.21
N SER A 12 -7.21 -4.96 12.78
CA SER A 12 -7.15 -4.66 14.21
C SER A 12 -7.07 -3.14 14.39
N PRO A 13 -7.21 -2.59 15.60
CA PRO A 13 -7.07 -1.16 15.81
C PRO A 13 -5.78 -0.62 15.20
N GLY A 14 -5.89 0.33 14.26
CA GLY A 14 -4.76 0.94 13.57
C GLY A 14 -3.99 0.04 12.60
N GLN A 15 -4.47 -1.16 12.29
CA GLN A 15 -3.73 -2.11 11.47
C GLN A 15 -4.63 -2.87 10.49
N VAL A 16 -4.14 -2.98 9.26
CA VAL A 16 -4.73 -3.82 8.22
C VAL A 16 -3.64 -4.67 7.60
N ASP A 17 -3.92 -5.95 7.39
CA ASP A 17 -3.14 -6.83 6.54
C ASP A 17 -4.10 -7.49 5.55
N ALA A 18 -3.76 -7.49 4.26
CA ALA A 18 -4.61 -8.05 3.20
C ALA A 18 -3.77 -8.65 2.07
N GLN A 19 -4.38 -9.54 1.30
CA GLN A 19 -3.84 -10.00 0.02
C GLN A 19 -4.53 -9.25 -1.12
N LEU A 20 -3.81 -9.05 -2.23
CA LEU A 20 -4.35 -8.45 -3.43
C LEU A 20 -3.68 -9.01 -4.69
N LEU A 21 -4.48 -9.13 -5.75
CA LEU A 21 -4.00 -9.54 -7.07
C LEU A 21 -3.79 -8.32 -7.96
N VAL A 22 -2.59 -8.19 -8.50
CA VAL A 22 -2.27 -7.21 -9.54
C VAL A 22 -2.78 -7.74 -10.88
N ALA A 23 -4.06 -7.49 -11.17
CA ALA A 23 -4.71 -8.02 -12.37
C ALA A 23 -3.95 -7.61 -13.65
N ALA A 24 -3.69 -8.58 -14.53
CA ALA A 24 -2.78 -8.39 -15.66
C ALA A 24 -3.30 -7.44 -16.76
N ASP A 25 -4.62 -7.24 -16.80
CA ASP A 25 -5.36 -6.38 -17.72
C ASP A 25 -5.52 -4.93 -17.19
N LEU A 26 -4.79 -4.54 -16.15
CA LEU A 26 -4.82 -3.15 -15.66
C LEU A 26 -4.34 -2.20 -16.77
N ALA A 27 -5.16 -1.20 -17.08
CA ALA A 27 -4.83 -0.16 -18.07
C ALA A 27 -3.50 0.56 -17.78
N GLY A 28 -3.06 0.61 -16.51
CA GLY A 28 -1.79 1.21 -16.11
C GLY A 28 -0.55 0.49 -16.62
N PHE A 29 -0.65 -0.73 -17.17
CA PHE A 29 0.46 -1.41 -17.83
C PHE A 29 0.64 -0.99 -19.30
N ALA A 30 -0.41 -0.45 -19.93
CA ALA A 30 -0.35 -0.07 -21.34
C ALA A 30 0.68 1.05 -21.55
N GLY A 31 1.76 0.74 -22.27
CA GLY A 31 2.85 1.69 -22.53
C GLY A 31 3.81 1.94 -21.35
N HIS A 32 3.69 1.21 -20.24
CA HIS A 32 4.50 1.40 -19.03
C HIS A 32 5.07 0.08 -18.48
N PHE A 33 6.11 -0.51 -19.08
CA PHE A 33 6.86 -0.15 -20.27
C PHE A 33 6.56 -1.17 -21.38
N PRO A 34 6.67 -0.83 -22.68
CA PRO A 34 6.25 -1.73 -23.77
C PRO A 34 6.84 -3.14 -23.68
N ASP A 35 8.13 -3.25 -23.36
CA ASP A 35 8.85 -4.53 -23.27
C ASP A 35 8.91 -5.09 -21.83
N LEU A 36 8.51 -4.29 -20.84
CA LEU A 36 8.53 -4.66 -19.42
C LEU A 36 7.38 -3.95 -18.68
N PRO A 37 6.15 -4.47 -18.77
CA PRO A 37 5.01 -3.89 -18.06
C PRO A 37 5.23 -4.03 -16.55
N ILE A 38 5.23 -2.90 -15.83
CA ILE A 38 5.34 -2.87 -14.37
C ILE A 38 4.33 -1.91 -13.79
N LEU A 39 3.84 -2.21 -12.59
CA LEU A 39 2.78 -1.44 -11.95
C LEU A 39 3.33 -0.06 -11.60
N PRO A 40 2.79 1.03 -12.18
CA PRO A 40 3.30 2.37 -11.90
C PRO A 40 3.27 2.70 -10.41
N GLY A 41 4.31 3.39 -9.92
CA GLY A 41 4.43 3.74 -8.51
C GLY A 41 3.24 4.57 -7.99
N VAL A 42 2.68 5.44 -8.83
CA VAL A 42 1.47 6.21 -8.51
C VAL A 42 0.27 5.31 -8.26
N MET A 43 0.13 4.17 -8.95
CA MET A 43 -0.96 3.21 -8.66
C MET A 43 -0.78 2.57 -7.29
N GLN A 44 0.45 2.23 -6.92
CA GLN A 44 0.75 1.60 -5.64
C GLN A 44 0.39 2.54 -4.48
N ILE A 45 0.73 3.83 -4.62
CA ILE A 45 0.37 4.87 -3.63
C ILE A 45 -1.15 5.03 -3.57
N ASP A 46 -1.80 5.17 -4.72
CA ASP A 46 -3.24 5.36 -4.83
C ASP A 46 -4.02 4.18 -4.23
N TRP A 47 -3.55 2.94 -4.43
CA TRP A 47 -4.08 1.75 -3.78
C TRP A 47 -3.88 1.78 -2.26
N ALA A 48 -2.69 2.13 -1.77
CA ALA A 48 -2.44 2.26 -0.34
C ALA A 48 -3.35 3.32 0.31
N VAL A 49 -3.53 4.47 -0.35
CA VAL A 49 -4.45 5.54 0.10
C VAL A 49 -5.89 5.03 0.12
N HIS A 50 -6.37 4.46 -0.98
CA HIS A 50 -7.75 3.97 -1.08
C HIS A 50 -8.06 2.94 0.01
N ILE A 51 -7.19 1.95 0.18
CA ILE A 51 -7.39 0.86 1.13
C ILE A 51 -7.27 1.35 2.58
N ALA A 52 -6.32 2.24 2.87
CA ALA A 52 -6.19 2.84 4.20
C ALA A 52 -7.44 3.64 4.56
N ARG A 53 -7.97 4.47 3.66
CA ARG A 53 -9.20 5.24 3.92
C ARG A 53 -10.39 4.33 4.20
N GLN A 54 -10.58 3.29 3.39
CA GLN A 54 -11.70 2.36 3.53
C GLN A 54 -11.62 1.50 4.80
N LEU A 55 -10.44 0.97 5.14
CA LEU A 55 -10.31 -0.05 6.18
C LEU A 55 -9.78 0.48 7.52
N LEU A 56 -9.13 1.65 7.55
CA LEU A 56 -8.72 2.34 8.78
C LEU A 56 -9.65 3.50 9.16
N LEU A 57 -10.73 3.73 8.39
CA LEU A 57 -11.71 4.79 8.61
C LEU A 57 -11.08 6.19 8.65
N LEU A 58 -10.19 6.45 7.69
CA LEU A 58 -9.47 7.73 7.58
C LEU A 58 -10.14 8.63 6.54
N ASP A 59 -10.81 9.67 7.02
CA ASP A 59 -11.58 10.58 6.16
C ASP A 59 -10.79 11.84 5.74
N THR A 60 -9.66 12.12 6.39
CA THR A 60 -8.80 13.26 6.05
C THR A 60 -7.97 12.96 4.79
N PRO A 61 -7.60 14.00 4.01
CA PRO A 61 -6.77 13.82 2.83
C PRO A 61 -5.32 13.49 3.22
N VAL A 62 -4.65 12.72 2.37
CA VAL A 62 -3.19 12.59 2.40
C VAL A 62 -2.58 13.87 1.85
N VAL A 63 -1.68 14.49 2.60
CA VAL A 63 -1.02 15.76 2.25
C VAL A 63 0.45 15.58 1.86
N ASN A 64 1.05 14.47 2.25
CA ASN A 64 2.44 14.15 1.90
C ASN A 64 2.65 12.63 1.82
N VAL A 65 3.67 12.22 1.06
CA VAL A 65 4.17 10.84 1.05
C VAL A 65 5.65 10.86 1.41
N GLU A 66 6.00 10.23 2.51
CA GLU A 66 7.37 10.18 3.05
C GLU A 66 7.96 8.78 2.93
N ARG A 67 9.30 8.70 3.00
CA ARG A 67 10.05 7.42 3.06
C ARG A 67 9.69 6.42 1.93
N LEU A 68 9.21 6.94 0.81
CA LEU A 68 8.76 6.14 -0.34
C LEU A 68 9.94 5.46 -0.99
N LYS A 69 9.86 4.13 -1.13
CA LYS A 69 10.88 3.33 -1.78
C LYS A 69 10.25 2.23 -2.61
N PHE A 70 10.67 2.13 -3.87
CA PHE A 70 10.38 1.00 -4.76
C PHE A 70 11.63 0.12 -4.83
N THR A 71 11.56 -1.09 -4.28
CA THR A 71 12.69 -2.01 -4.15
C THR A 71 12.70 -3.11 -5.21
N CYS A 72 11.52 -3.48 -5.74
CA CYS A 72 11.39 -4.49 -6.78
C CYS A 72 10.22 -4.12 -7.71
N PRO A 73 10.34 -4.32 -9.03
CA PRO A 73 9.22 -4.15 -9.95
C PRO A 73 8.06 -5.10 -9.63
N ILE A 74 6.83 -4.61 -9.80
CA ILE A 74 5.62 -5.43 -9.69
C ILE A 74 5.11 -5.70 -11.10
N CYS A 75 5.21 -6.94 -11.54
CA CYS A 75 4.72 -7.37 -12.85
C CYS A 75 3.19 -7.66 -12.84
N PRO A 76 2.54 -7.69 -14.02
CA PRO A 76 1.19 -8.23 -14.19
C PRO A 76 1.02 -9.62 -13.56
N GLY A 77 -0.14 -9.89 -12.96
CA GLY A 77 -0.51 -11.18 -12.39
C GLY A 77 0.12 -11.51 -11.03
N VAL A 78 0.91 -10.60 -10.46
CA VAL A 78 1.58 -10.78 -9.17
C VAL A 78 0.56 -10.70 -8.03
N GLU A 79 0.54 -11.72 -7.17
CA GLU A 79 -0.09 -11.63 -5.84
C GLU A 79 0.85 -10.94 -4.84
N LEU A 80 0.27 -10.00 -4.09
CA LEU A 80 0.93 -9.21 -3.08
C LEU A 80 0.20 -9.33 -1.74
N ARG A 81 0.96 -9.13 -0.67
CA ARG A 81 0.46 -8.73 0.63
C ARG A 81 0.61 -7.24 0.80
N LEU A 82 -0.42 -6.62 1.37
CA LEU A 82 -0.42 -5.25 1.85
C LEU A 82 -0.43 -5.28 3.37
N SER A 83 0.46 -4.50 3.98
CA SER A 83 0.41 -4.18 5.41
C SER A 83 0.25 -2.67 5.57
N LEU A 84 -0.70 -2.24 6.38
CA LEU A 84 -0.94 -0.85 6.78
C LEU A 84 -0.85 -0.73 8.29
N ARG A 85 -0.13 0.29 8.78
CA ARG A 85 0.00 0.61 10.21
C ARG A 85 -0.25 2.10 10.41
N HIS A 86 -1.32 2.42 11.12
CA HIS A 86 -1.75 3.78 11.43
C HIS A 86 -1.18 4.21 12.79
N ASP A 87 -0.48 5.34 12.77
CA ASP A 87 -0.11 6.12 13.95
C ASP A 87 -1.02 7.34 14.02
N ALA A 88 -1.99 7.30 14.92
CA ALA A 88 -2.99 8.35 15.08
C ALA A 88 -2.42 9.64 15.66
N GLU A 89 -1.38 9.56 16.51
CA GLU A 89 -0.74 10.73 17.11
C GLU A 89 0.05 11.50 16.04
N ALA A 90 0.80 10.77 15.21
CA ALA A 90 1.55 11.35 14.10
C ALA A 90 0.69 11.65 12.86
N ALA A 91 -0.57 11.19 12.83
CA ALA A 91 -1.44 11.22 11.66
C ALA A 91 -0.78 10.60 10.41
N THR A 92 -0.17 9.42 10.57
CA THR A 92 0.54 8.74 9.48
C THR A 92 0.12 7.29 9.31
N VAL A 93 0.18 6.78 8.08
CA VAL A 93 0.03 5.36 7.79
C VAL A 93 1.27 4.86 7.06
N ASP A 94 2.01 3.97 7.69
CA ASP A 94 3.07 3.21 7.01
C ASP A 94 2.43 2.09 6.17
N PHE A 95 2.78 2.00 4.89
CA PHE A 95 2.35 0.94 3.98
C PHE A 95 3.51 0.11 3.47
N ARG A 96 3.26 -1.18 3.23
CA ARG A 96 4.22 -2.12 2.62
C ARG A 96 3.51 -3.05 1.65
N PHE A 97 4.05 -3.18 0.44
CA PHE A 97 3.68 -4.21 -0.53
C PHE A 97 4.79 -5.25 -0.62
N TYR A 98 4.47 -6.50 -0.33
CA TYR A 98 5.45 -7.57 -0.21
C TYR A 98 4.89 -8.94 -0.59
N ARG A 99 5.75 -9.95 -0.69
CA ARG A 99 5.37 -11.36 -0.80
C ARG A 99 6.14 -12.16 0.22
N LEU A 100 5.47 -13.08 0.90
CA LEU A 100 6.13 -14.04 1.78
C LEU A 100 6.84 -15.11 0.96
N ALA A 101 8.01 -15.54 1.42
CA ALA A 101 8.64 -16.73 0.86
C ALA A 101 7.72 -17.95 1.05
N PRO A 102 7.66 -18.88 0.10
CA PRO A 102 6.93 -20.12 0.29
C PRO A 102 7.47 -20.86 1.52
N ALA A 103 6.56 -21.48 2.28
CA ALA A 103 6.92 -22.25 3.46
C ALA A 103 7.94 -23.35 3.08
N GLY A 104 9.12 -23.34 3.70
CA GLY A 104 10.21 -24.28 3.43
C GLY A 104 11.39 -23.71 2.61
N ALA A 105 11.34 -22.45 2.18
CA ALA A 105 12.52 -21.78 1.60
C ALA A 105 13.57 -21.49 2.69
N ALA A 106 14.77 -22.07 2.51
CA ALA A 106 15.98 -22.05 3.35
C ALA A 106 16.07 -21.05 4.53
N THR A 107 16.57 -21.57 5.66
CA THR A 107 16.78 -20.95 7.00
C THR A 107 17.74 -19.75 7.07
N GLY A 108 18.02 -19.07 5.96
CA GLY A 108 18.91 -17.90 5.91
C GLY A 108 18.59 -16.83 4.86
N SER A 109 17.55 -16.98 4.05
CA SER A 109 17.12 -15.95 3.09
C SER A 109 16.02 -15.09 3.70
N ARG A 110 15.94 -13.80 3.31
CA ARG A 110 14.86 -12.90 3.74
C ARG A 110 13.51 -13.61 3.57
N SER A 111 12.75 -13.72 4.65
CA SER A 111 11.43 -14.37 4.68
C SER A 111 10.36 -13.66 3.83
N GLU A 112 10.74 -12.53 3.22
CA GLU A 112 9.88 -11.61 2.50
C GLU A 112 10.64 -10.97 1.33
N LEU A 113 9.99 -10.91 0.16
CA LEU A 113 10.37 -10.02 -0.93
C LEU A 113 9.54 -8.73 -0.84
N LEU A 114 10.19 -7.62 -0.47
CA LEU A 114 9.58 -6.30 -0.44
C LEU A 114 9.58 -5.68 -1.84
N PHE A 115 8.42 -5.25 -2.32
CA PHE A 115 8.28 -4.54 -3.60
C PHE A 115 8.31 -3.03 -3.42
N SER A 116 7.58 -2.53 -2.43
CA SER A 116 7.57 -1.11 -2.09
C SER A 116 7.09 -0.86 -0.68
N GLN A 117 7.46 0.31 -0.17
CA GLN A 117 6.98 0.82 1.11
C GLN A 117 6.99 2.34 1.09
N GLY A 118 6.23 2.92 2.01
CA GLY A 118 6.25 4.36 2.25
C GLY A 118 5.34 4.73 3.41
N ARG A 119 5.24 6.03 3.66
CA ARG A 119 4.42 6.60 4.72
C ARG A 119 3.49 7.64 4.13
N LEU A 120 2.19 7.43 4.29
CA LEU A 120 1.17 8.42 3.98
C LEU A 120 1.03 9.36 5.18
N VAL A 121 1.12 10.67 4.96
CA VAL A 121 0.87 11.68 6.00
C VAL A 121 -0.50 12.26 5.74
N TYR A 122 -1.38 12.16 6.73
CA TYR A 122 -2.73 12.68 6.67
C TYR A 122 -2.80 14.08 7.25
N GLN A 123 -3.70 14.90 6.72
CA GLN A 123 -4.02 16.17 7.34
C GLN A 123 -4.56 15.91 8.75
N GLN A 124 -3.93 16.52 9.76
CA GLN A 124 -4.49 16.50 11.10
C GLN A 124 -5.80 17.30 11.12
N PRO A 125 -6.82 16.85 11.87
CA PRO A 125 -8.01 17.66 12.08
C PRO A 125 -7.59 19.02 12.65
N SER A 126 -7.93 20.10 11.97
CA SER A 126 -7.72 21.44 12.51
C SER A 126 -8.57 21.57 13.78
N LEU A 127 -7.92 21.64 14.95
CA LEU A 127 -8.59 22.06 16.17
C LEU A 127 -9.13 23.46 15.92
N SER A 128 -10.43 23.56 15.67
CA SER A 128 -11.12 24.85 15.59
C SER A 128 -11.08 25.44 16.99
N VAL A 129 -10.12 26.33 17.26
CA VAL A 129 -10.17 27.14 18.48
C VAL A 129 -11.43 28.01 18.36
N PRO A 130 -12.43 27.87 19.24
CA PRO A 130 -13.58 28.76 19.20
C PRO A 130 -13.07 30.18 19.44
N ARG A 131 -13.36 31.09 18.49
CA ARG A 131 -13.15 32.52 18.73
C ARG A 131 -14.11 32.92 19.85
N GLN A 132 -13.55 33.38 20.98
CA GLN A 132 -14.29 34.14 21.98
C GLN A 132 -14.70 35.49 21.38
#